data_AF-A0A2A2WJE7-F1
#
_entry.id   AF-A0A2A2WJE7-F1
#
_cell.length_a   1.000
_cell.length_b   1.000
_cell.length_c   1.000
_cell.angle_alpha   90.00
_cell.angle_beta   90.00
_cell.angle_gamma   90.00
#
_symmetry.space_group_name_H-M   'P 1'
#
loop_
_entity.id
_entity.type
_entity.pdbx_description
1 polymer ?
#
loop_
_entity_poly.entity_id
_entity_poly.type
_entity_poly.pdbx_seq_one_letter_code
_entity_poly.pdbx_strand_id
1 'polypeptide(L)'
;MIAVAVVAAFFTSIALGQAILFGGKHARVASLLVGAVFFVVAMTFVALRQSNGQSAEDLIPRLFFTAIFGAFWGYLAGVLVGSVFMLAEKVRTIINPDRS
;
A
#
# COMPACT_ATOMS: atom_id res chain seq x y z
N MET A 1 1.18 -17.92 8.97
CA MET A 1 2.29 -16.98 9.27
C MET A 1 2.64 -16.10 8.07
N ILE A 2 2.91 -16.66 6.88
CA ILE A 2 3.28 -15.86 5.68
C ILE A 2 2.23 -14.80 5.32
N ALA A 3 0.94 -15.15 5.33
CA ALA A 3 -0.13 -14.20 5.00
C ALA A 3 -0.15 -12.96 5.91
N VAL A 4 0.03 -13.16 7.23
CA VAL A 4 0.08 -12.05 8.20
C VAL A 4 1.29 -11.15 7.92
N ALA A 5 2.45 -11.73 7.62
CA ALA A 5 3.65 -10.96 7.28
C ALA A 5 3.47 -10.13 6.00
N VAL A 6 2.81 -10.68 4.97
CA VAL A 6 2.51 -9.94 3.73
C VAL A 6 1.54 -8.80 3.99
N VAL A 7 0.49 -9.03 4.77
CA VAL A 7 -0.47 -7.98 5.16
C VAL A 7 0.22 -6.88 5.95
N ALA A 8 1.04 -7.24 6.95
CA ALA A 8 1.82 -6.26 7.71
C ALA A 8 2.74 -5.44 6.80
N ALA A 9 3.51 -6.09 5.93
CA ALA A 9 4.38 -5.42 4.96
C ALA A 9 3.61 -4.47 4.04
N PHE A 10 2.40 -4.87 3.61
CA PHE A 10 1.53 -4.03 2.79
C PHE A 10 1.13 -2.75 3.53
N PHE A 11 0.55 -2.86 4.73
CA PHE A 11 0.17 -1.68 5.53
C PHE A 11 1.37 -0.79 5.88
N THR A 12 2.51 -1.38 6.24
CA THR A 12 3.75 -0.63 6.49
C THR A 12 4.20 0.13 5.25
N SER A 13 4.16 -0.51 4.07
CA SER A 13 4.55 0.16 2.83
C SER A 13 3.64 1.35 2.52
N ILE A 14 2.34 1.22 2.74
CA ILE A 14 1.36 2.30 2.55
C ILE A 14 1.64 3.46 3.52
N ALA A 15 1.87 3.17 4.81
CA ALA A 15 2.18 4.20 5.81
C ALA A 15 3.48 4.96 5.48
N LEU A 16 4.53 4.23 5.09
CA LEU A 16 5.79 4.83 4.64
C LEU A 16 5.59 5.67 3.39
N GLY A 17 4.83 5.17 2.43
CA GLY A 17 4.50 5.88 1.20
C GLY A 17 3.75 7.18 1.46
N GLN A 18 2.75 7.17 2.33
CA GLN A 18 2.03 8.39 2.73
C GLN A 18 2.94 9.41 3.42
N ALA A 19 3.90 8.96 4.23
CA ALA A 19 4.83 9.84 4.95
C ALA A 19 5.93 10.44 4.05
N ILE A 20 6.44 9.66 3.10
CA ILE A 20 7.61 10.02 2.29
C ILE A 20 7.22 10.67 0.96
N LEU A 21 6.23 10.10 0.26
CA LEU A 21 5.88 10.56 -1.09
C LEU A 21 5.14 11.90 -1.03
N PHE A 22 5.45 12.77 -2.00
CA PHE A 22 4.86 14.10 -2.12
C PHE A 22 5.01 14.97 -0.86
N GLY A 23 6.02 14.70 -0.04
CA GLY A 23 6.24 15.39 1.24
C GLY A 23 5.05 15.31 2.20
N GLY A 24 4.28 14.22 2.15
CA GLY A 24 3.10 14.01 3.00
C GLY A 24 1.81 14.73 2.56
N LYS A 25 1.87 15.58 1.53
CA LYS A 25 0.72 16.43 1.13
C LYS A 25 -0.39 15.67 0.40
N HIS A 26 -0.05 14.56 -0.27
CA HIS A 26 -0.99 13.82 -1.13
C HIS A 26 -1.12 12.34 -0.71
N ALA A 27 -1.47 12.11 0.56
CA ALA A 27 -1.57 10.77 1.14
C ALA A 27 -2.43 9.78 0.32
N ARG A 28 -3.55 10.25 -0.25
CA ARG A 28 -4.44 9.40 -1.08
C ARG A 28 -3.75 8.91 -2.36
N VAL A 29 -3.07 9.81 -3.07
CA VAL A 29 -2.34 9.49 -4.31
C VAL A 29 -1.14 8.61 -4.00
N ALA A 30 -0.41 8.89 -2.91
CA ALA A 30 0.67 8.05 -2.44
C ALA A 30 0.22 6.61 -2.18
N SER A 31 -0.93 6.43 -1.53
CA SER A 31 -1.47 5.10 -1.20
C SER A 31 -1.89 4.30 -2.44
N LEU A 32 -2.51 4.96 -3.42
CA LEU A 32 -2.86 4.37 -4.71
C LEU A 32 -1.61 3.84 -5.43
N LEU A 33 -0.58 4.69 -5.54
CA LEU A 33 0.67 4.33 -6.21
C LEU A 33 1.39 3.18 -5.49
N VAL A 34 1.53 3.28 -4.17
CA VAL A 34 2.22 2.25 -3.39
C VAL A 34 1.48 0.92 -3.46
N GLY A 35 0.15 0.93 -3.40
CA GLY A 35 -0.65 -0.29 -3.55
C GLY A 35 -0.50 -0.93 -4.92
N ALA A 36 -0.54 -0.12 -5.99
CA ALA A 36 -0.32 -0.60 -7.36
C ALA A 36 1.05 -1.27 -7.49
N VAL A 37 2.10 -0.60 -7.03
CA VAL A 37 3.49 -1.10 -7.08
C VAL A 37 3.65 -2.35 -6.24
N PHE A 38 3.11 -2.38 -5.01
CA PHE A 38 3.22 -3.52 -4.11
C PHE A 38 2.64 -4.79 -4.74
N PHE A 39 1.44 -4.70 -5.31
CA PHE A 39 0.78 -5.85 -5.93
C PHE A 39 1.49 -6.30 -7.20
N VAL A 40 1.98 -5.38 -8.03
CA VAL A 40 2.80 -5.71 -9.22
C VAL A 40 4.06 -6.46 -8.80
N VAL A 41 4.78 -5.97 -7.80
CA VAL A 41 5.99 -6.62 -7.28
C VAL A 41 5.66 -7.99 -6.69
N ALA A 42 4.63 -8.09 -5.86
CA ALA A 42 4.20 -9.36 -5.27
C ALA A 42 3.82 -10.40 -6.32
N MET A 43 3.03 -10.01 -7.34
CA MET A 43 2.66 -10.90 -8.44
C MET A 43 3.86 -11.30 -9.31
N THR A 44 4.80 -10.39 -9.53
CA THR A 44 6.06 -10.70 -10.23
C THR A 44 6.85 -11.75 -9.45
N PHE A 45 6.98 -11.63 -8.13
CA PHE A 45 7.64 -12.65 -7.31
C PHE A 45 6.94 -14.01 -7.37
N VAL A 46 5.60 -14.03 -7.35
CA VAL A 46 4.82 -15.26 -7.49
C VAL A 46 5.04 -15.88 -8.87
N ALA A 47 5.02 -15.08 -9.93
CA ALA A 47 5.26 -15.52 -11.29
C ALA A 47 6.68 -16.06 -11.48
N LEU A 48 7.70 -15.45 -10.87
CA LEU A 48 9.08 -15.95 -10.92
C LEU A 48 9.26 -17.28 -10.17
N ARG A 49 8.50 -17.51 -9.09
CA ARG A 49 8.56 -18.77 -8.34
C ARG A 49 7.81 -19.91 -9.02
N GLN A 50 6.71 -19.59 -9.68
CA GLN A 50 5.97 -20.55 -10.48
C GLN A 50 6.65 -20.59 -11.86
N SER A 51 7.57 -21.52 -12.06
CA SER A 51 8.20 -21.84 -13.36
C SER A 51 7.18 -22.40 -14.36
N ASN A 52 6.08 -21.69 -14.56
CA ASN A 52 5.01 -22.02 -15.46
C ASN A 52 5.28 -21.19 -16.71
N GLY A 53 5.50 -21.85 -17.84
CA GLY A 53 5.80 -21.25 -19.15
C GLY A 53 4.69 -20.34 -19.68
N GLN A 54 4.39 -19.27 -18.95
CA GLN A 54 3.48 -18.22 -19.35
C GLN A 54 4.12 -17.46 -20.51
N SER A 55 3.35 -17.32 -21.59
CA SER A 55 3.71 -16.47 -22.70
C SER A 55 3.90 -15.04 -22.20
N ALA A 56 4.91 -14.34 -22.71
CA ALA A 56 5.13 -12.93 -22.42
C ALA A 56 3.91 -12.05 -22.77
N GLU A 57 3.08 -12.53 -23.71
CA GLU A 57 1.85 -11.86 -24.16
C GLU A 57 0.77 -11.82 -23.07
N ASP A 58 0.68 -12.83 -22.21
CA ASP A 58 -0.29 -12.88 -21.11
C ASP A 58 0.16 -12.04 -19.90
N LEU A 59 1.44 -11.70 -19.84
CA LEU A 59 2.07 -11.07 -18.70
C LEU A 59 1.68 -9.58 -18.60
N ILE A 60 1.63 -8.87 -19.74
CA ILE A 60 1.29 -7.44 -19.79
C ILE A 60 -0.15 -7.17 -19.31
N PRO A 61 -1.20 -7.81 -19.85
CA PRO A 61 -2.57 -7.58 -19.38
C PRO A 61 -2.72 -7.91 -17.91
N ARG A 62 -2.09 -9.01 -17.46
CA ARG A 62 -2.14 -9.44 -16.06
C ARG A 62 -1.50 -8.43 -15.12
N LEU A 63 -0.32 -7.87 -15.46
CA LEU A 63 0.31 -6.83 -14.66
C LEU A 63 -0.52 -5.55 -14.62
N PHE A 64 -1.13 -5.18 -15.74
CA PHE A 64 -2.00 -4.00 -15.81
C PHE A 64 -3.23 -4.13 -14.89
N PHE A 65 -3.96 -5.24 -14.97
CA PHE A 65 -5.09 -5.49 -14.06
C PHE A 65 -4.63 -5.61 -12.61
N THR A 66 -3.49 -6.25 -12.36
CA THR A 66 -2.90 -6.34 -11.02
C THR A 66 -2.60 -4.95 -10.44
N ALA A 67 -2.07 -4.03 -11.25
CA ALA A 67 -1.79 -2.66 -10.82
C ALA A 67 -3.07 -1.90 -10.46
N ILE A 68 -4.14 -2.05 -11.25
CA ILE A 68 -5.45 -1.42 -10.96
C ILE A 68 -6.05 -1.96 -9.66
N PHE A 69 -6.07 -3.28 -9.50
CA PHE A 69 -6.54 -3.90 -8.25
C PHE A 69 -5.66 -3.50 -7.07
N GLY A 70 -4.34 -3.44 -7.26
CA GLY A 70 -3.39 -2.99 -6.24
C GLY A 70 -3.64 -1.54 -5.83
N ALA A 71 -3.94 -0.65 -6.78
CA ALA A 71 -4.30 0.73 -6.50
C ALA A 71 -5.57 0.79 -5.64
N PHE A 72 -6.62 0.06 -6.01
CA PHE A 72 -7.87 0.00 -5.25
C PHE A 72 -7.64 -0.43 -3.80
N TRP A 73 -6.91 -1.54 -3.58
CA TRP A 73 -6.57 -2.00 -2.23
C TRP A 73 -5.65 -1.03 -1.49
N GLY A 74 -4.70 -0.41 -2.19
CA GLY A 74 -3.82 0.63 -1.65
C GLY A 74 -4.60 1.83 -1.13
N TYR A 75 -5.63 2.26 -1.87
CA TYR A 75 -6.51 3.33 -1.43
C TYR A 75 -7.26 2.98 -0.14
N LEU A 76 -7.89 1.80 -0.09
CA LEU A 76 -8.62 1.34 1.10
C LEU A 76 -7.69 1.25 2.32
N ALA A 77 -6.51 0.63 2.15
CA ALA A 77 -5.50 0.56 3.21
C ALA A 77 -5.03 1.96 3.62
N GLY A 78 -4.84 2.87 2.66
CA GLY A 78 -4.45 4.25 2.91
C GLY A 78 -5.47 5.03 3.73
N VAL A 79 -6.77 4.81 3.49
CA VAL A 79 -7.85 5.40 4.31
C VAL A 79 -7.78 4.89 5.74
N LEU A 80 -7.56 3.58 5.94
CA LEU A 80 -7.41 2.99 7.27
C LEU A 80 -6.19 3.54 8.01
N VAL A 81 -5.02 3.56 7.35
CA VAL A 81 -3.77 4.09 7.92
C VAL A 81 -3.93 5.57 8.29
N GLY A 82 -4.49 6.38 7.39
CA GLY A 82 -4.75 7.80 7.64
C GLY A 82 -5.71 8.01 8.83
N SER A 83 -6.74 7.17 8.95
CA SER A 83 -7.69 7.22 10.07
C SER A 83 -7.02 6.94 11.41
N VAL A 84 -6.09 5.97 11.46
CA VAL A 84 -5.31 5.66 12.67
C VAL A 84 -4.43 6.83 13.08
N PHE A 85 -3.72 7.45 12.13
CA PHE A 85 -2.88 8.62 12.43
C PHE A 85 -3.70 9.83 12.91
N MET A 86 -4.84 10.11 12.28
CA MET A 86 -5.75 11.17 12.75
C MET A 86 -6.28 10.89 14.16
N LEU A 87 -6.62 9.64 14.47
CA LEU A 87 -7.07 9.26 15.81
C LEU A 87 -5.94 9.46 16.83
N ALA A 88 -4.72 9.02 16.49
CA ALA A 88 -3.55 9.17 17.34
C ALA A 88 -3.23 10.65 17.62
N GLU A 89 -3.35 11.51 16.61
CA GLU A 89 -3.20 12.95 16.76
C GLU A 89 -4.26 13.55 17.70
N LYS A 90 -5.54 13.21 17.50
CA LYS A 90 -6.62 13.66 18.38
C LYS A 90 -6.41 13.24 19.83
N VAL A 91 -6.03 11.98 20.06
CA VAL A 91 -5.73 11.46 21.40
C VAL A 91 -4.56 12.24 22.02
N ARG A 92 -3.52 12.53 21.24
CA ARG A 92 -2.37 13.31 21.71
C ARG A 92 -2.77 14.73 22.12
N THR A 93 -3.62 15.40 21.35
CA THR A 93 -4.13 16.75 21.68
C THR A 93 -4.98 16.75 22.94
N ILE A 94 -5.81 15.71 23.15
CA ILE A 94 -6.64 15.59 24.36
C ILE A 94 -5.77 15.37 25.61
N ILE A 95 -4.71 14.57 25.50
CA ILE A 95 -3.83 14.24 26.63
C ILE A 95 -2.86 15.39 26.95
N ASN A 96 -2.39 16.14 25.96
CA ASN A 96 -1.46 17.26 26.13
C ASN A 96 -1.96 18.52 25.42
N PRO A 97 -2.94 19.24 25.99
CA PRO A 97 -3.51 20.44 25.38
C PRO A 97 -2.51 21.60 25.25
N ASP A 98 -1.47 21.67 26.09
CA ASP A 98 -0.52 22.78 26.12
C ASP A 98 0.60 22.72 25.06
N ARG A 99 0.56 21.75 24.13
CA ARG A 99 1.62 21.51 23.11
C ARG A 99 1.13 21.53 21.65
N SER A 100 -0.09 22.00 21.39
CA SER A 100 -0.64 22.13 20.03
C SER A 100 -0.32 23.49 19.42
#